data_AF-A0A7W1U2Y3-F1
#
_entry.id   AF-A0A7W1U2Y3-F1
#
_cell.length_a   1.000
_cell.length_b   1.000
_cell.length_c   1.000
_cell.angle_alpha   90.00
_cell.angle_beta   90.00
_cell.angle_gamma   90.00
#
_symmetry.space_group_name_H-M   'P 1'
#
loop_
_entity.id
_entity.type
_entity.pdbx_description
1 polymer ?
#
loop_
_entity_poly.entity_id
_entity_poly.type
_entity_poly.pdbx_seq_one_letter_code
_entity_poly.pdbx_strand_id
1 'polypeptide(L)' 'MPADLVQIPVPVLLSVETLDELHDWLTAQNPEIMEDLREARREDLAGEFKPWQPRHVSWPTESK' A
#
# COMPACT_ATOMS: atom_id res chain seq x y z
N MET A 1 -3.03 -17.45 4.54
CA MET A 1 -3.04 -16.23 3.72
C MET A 1 -1.61 -15.71 3.71
N PRO A 2 -0.95 -15.49 2.55
CA PRO A 2 0.41 -14.97 2.54
C PRO A 2 0.35 -13.58 3.18
N ALA A 3 1.07 -13.40 4.29
CA ALA A 3 1.08 -12.19 5.08
C ALA A 3 1.98 -11.12 4.45
N ASP A 4 2.01 -11.03 3.12
CA ASP A 4 2.90 -10.18 2.33
C ASP A 4 2.14 -9.54 1.13
N LEU A 5 0.81 -9.65 1.10
CA LEU A 5 -0.02 -9.23 -0.04
C LEU A 5 -0.80 -7.95 0.27
N VAL A 6 -0.45 -6.87 -0.43
CA VAL A 6 -1.31 -5.69 -0.59
C VAL A 6 -2.22 -5.94 -1.78
N GLN A 7 -3.53 -6.02 -1.54
CA GLN A 7 -4.52 -6.24 -2.58
C GLN A 7 -4.97 -4.89 -3.15
N ILE A 8 -4.37 -4.43 -4.24
CA ILE A 8 -4.84 -3.23 -4.93
C ILE A 8 -5.90 -3.64 -5.95
N PRO A 9 -7.08 -2.99 -6.00
CA PRO A 9 -8.06 -3.28 -7.04
C PRO A 9 -7.47 -3.08 -8.43
N VAL A 10 -7.60 -4.08 -9.30
CA VAL A 10 -7.09 -4.03 -10.68
C VAL A 10 -7.56 -2.77 -11.45
N PRO A 11 -8.83 -2.32 -11.35
CA PRO A 11 -9.27 -1.11 -12.05
C PRO A 11 -8.50 0.14 -11.59
N VAL A 12 -8.16 0.22 -10.30
CA VAL A 12 -7.38 1.35 -9.75
C VAL A 12 -5.97 1.29 -10.29
N LEU A 13 -5.31 0.13 -10.21
CA LEU A 13 -3.94 -0.04 -10.71
C LEU A 13 -3.82 0.24 -12.22
N LEU A 14 -4.86 -0.06 -13.00
CA LEU A 14 -4.92 0.24 -14.43
C LEU A 14 -5.28 1.71 -14.73
N SER A 15 -5.89 2.42 -13.78
CA SER A 15 -6.30 3.82 -13.94
C SER A 15 -5.22 4.83 -13.57
N VAL A 16 -4.26 4.44 -12.73
CA VAL A 16 -3.13 5.30 -12.37
C VAL A 16 -2.10 5.33 -13.49
N GLU A 17 -1.76 6.52 -13.94
CA GLU A 17 -0.75 6.76 -14.97
C GLU A 17 0.62 7.08 -14.35
N THR A 18 0.64 7.53 -13.08
CA THR A 18 1.86 7.90 -12.36
C THR A 18 1.95 7.28 -10.97
N LEU A 19 3.19 7.19 -10.45
CA LEU A 19 3.45 6.75 -9.09
C LEU A 19 2.86 7.72 -8.05
N ASP A 20 2.81 9.01 -8.36
CA ASP A 20 2.21 10.03 -7.51
C ASP A 20 0.69 9.82 -7.37
N GLU A 21 -0.02 9.49 -8.45
CA GLU A 21 -1.46 9.19 -8.38
C GLU A 21 -1.76 7.92 -7.56
N LEU A 22 -0.91 6.90 -7.68
CA LEU A 22 -1.02 5.70 -6.85
C LEU A 22 -0.78 6.02 -5.37
N HIS A 23 0.23 6.85 -5.10
CA HIS A 23 0.55 7.31 -3.75
C HIS A 23 -0.60 8.13 -3.14
N ASP A 24 -1.17 9.06 -3.90
CA ASP A 24 -2.32 9.86 -3.48
C ASP A 24 -3.55 8.99 -3.23
N TRP A 25 -3.83 8.01 -4.09
CA TRP A 25 -4.93 7.09 -3.90
C TRP A 25 -4.74 6.22 -2.64
N LEU A 26 -3.54 5.63 -2.45
CA LEU A 26 -3.24 4.84 -1.26
C LEU A 26 -3.38 5.68 0.02
N THR A 27 -2.88 6.92 0.00
CA THR A 27 -2.99 7.86 1.13
C THR A 27 -4.44 8.26 1.41
N ALA A 28 -5.24 8.51 0.37
CA ALA A 28 -6.64 8.90 0.50
C ALA A 28 -7.52 7.79 1.07
N GLN A 29 -7.22 6.53 0.74
CA GLN A 29 -7.99 5.38 1.19
C GLN A 29 -7.55 4.86 2.56
N ASN A 30 -6.24 4.86 2.84
CA ASN A 30 -5.72 4.49 4.15
C ASN A 30 -4.39 5.22 4.42
N PRO A 31 -4.39 6.34 5.16
CA PRO A 31 -3.16 7.08 5.44
C PRO A 31 -2.13 6.25 6.21
N GLU A 32 -2.57 5.30 7.05
CA GLU A 32 -1.68 4.43 7.83
C GLU A 32 -0.85 3.50 6.92
N ILE A 33 -1.38 3.11 5.74
CA ILE A 33 -0.66 2.19 4.85
C ILE A 33 0.63 2.80 4.29
N MET A 34 0.63 4.12 4.07
CA MET A 34 1.80 4.83 3.57
C MET A 34 2.85 5.02 4.66
N GLU A 35 2.43 5.18 5.91
CA GLU A 35 3.34 5.20 7.06
C GLU A 35 4.02 3.85 7.23
N ASP A 36 3.23 2.78 7.20
CA ASP A 36 3.70 1.39 7.27
C ASP A 36 4.69 1.05 6.13
N LEU A 37 4.36 1.42 4.88
CA LEU A 37 5.25 1.20 3.72
C LEU A 37 6.56 2.00 3.82
N ARG A 38 6.51 3.24 4.34
CA ARG A 38 7.71 4.07 4.54
C ARG A 38 8.57 3.57 5.69
N GLU A 39 7.96 3.04 6.74
CA GLU A 39 8.68 2.39 7.85
C GLU A 39 9.38 1.14 7.36
N ALA A 40 8.66 0.24 6.67
CA ALA A 40 9.23 -0.94 6.05
C ALA A 40 10.41 -0.60 5.14
N ARG A 41 10.30 0.46 4.32
CA ARG A 41 11.40 0.93 3.46
C ARG A 41 12.59 1.46 4.26
N ARG A 42 12.37 2.13 5.40
CA ARG A 42 13.44 2.61 6.27
C ARG A 42 14.18 1.44 6.93
N GLU A 43 13.45 0.45 7.42
CA GLU A 43 14.03 -0.76 8.02
C GLU A 43 14.84 -1.56 6.98
N ASP A 44 14.30 -1.72 5.76
CA ASP A 44 15.01 -2.32 4.62
C ASP A 44 16.31 -1.59 4.27
N LEU A 45 16.29 -0.25 4.20
CA LEU A 45 17.49 0.57 3.97
C LEU A 45 18.51 0.49 5.12
N ALA A 46 18.04 0.27 6.36
CA ALA A 46 18.89 0.07 7.52
C ALA A 46 19.53 -1.34 7.56
N GLY A 47 19.16 -2.23 6.63
CA GLY A 47 19.58 -3.63 6.61
C GLY A 47 18.84 -4.50 7.64
N GLU A 48 17.85 -3.93 8.33
CA GLU A 48 16.94 -4.64 9.22
C GLU A 48 15.71 -5.05 8.41
N PHE A 49 15.88 -6.03 7.51
CA PHE A 49 14.78 -6.53 6.69
C PHE A 49 13.74 -7.23 7.57
N LYS A 50 12.83 -6.47 8.17
CA LYS A 50 11.64 -7.03 8.80
C LYS A 50 10.61 -7.28 7.69
N PRO A 51 10.09 -8.51 7.58
CA PRO A 51 8.94 -8.77 6.73
C PRO A 51 7.82 -7.83 7.15
N TRP A 52 7.49 -6.88 6.28
CA TRP A 52 6.39 -5.97 6.53
C TRP A 52 5.11 -6.82 6.66
N GLN A 53 4.40 -6.69 7.77
CA GLN A 53 3.12 -7.36 7.95
C GLN A 53 2.02 -6.43 7.45
N PRO A 54 1.50 -6.63 6.21
CA PRO A 54 0.44 -5.82 5.67
C PRO A 54 -0.79 -6.06 6.54
N ARG A 55 -1.31 -4.96 7.08
CA ARG A 55 -2.61 -4.98 7.73
C ARG A 55 -3.63 -5.28 6.64
N HIS A 56 -4.58 -6.18 6.92
CA HIS A 56 -5.61 -6.52 5.94
C HIS A 56 -6.53 -5.31 5.78
N VAL A 57 -6.24 -4.46 4.79
CA VAL A 57 -7.02 -3.26 4.52
C VAL A 57 -8.18 -3.64 3.63
N SER A 58 -9.40 -3.42 4.11
CA SER A 58 -10.60 -3.56 3.28
C SER A 58 -10.72 -2.28 2.45
N TRP A 59 -10.29 -2.33 1.21
CA TRP A 59 -10.44 -1.21 0.29
C TRP A 59 -11.91 -1.04 -0.06
N PRO A 60 -12.45 0.19 -0.06
CA PRO A 60 -13.74 0.43 -0.64
C PRO A 60 -13.63 0.14 -2.15
N THR A 61 -14.20 -0.99 -2.59
CA THR A 61 -14.26 -1.37 -4.00
C THR A 61 -15.40 -0.66 -4.75
N GLU A 62 -16.16 0.19 -4.07
CA GLU A 62 -17.26 0.95 -4.65
C GLU A 62 -16.84 2.40 -4.86
N SER A 63 -16.36 2.71 -6.07
CA SER A 63 -16.50 4.06 -6.61
C SER A 63 -17.99 4.37 -6.71
N LYS A 64 -18.45 5.38 -5.97
CA LYS A 64 -19.81 5.92 -6.06
C LYS A 64 -19.97 6.81 -7.29
#